data_AF-A0A3B0LYE3-F1
#
_entry.id   AF-A0A3B0LYE3-F1
#
_cell.length_a   1.000
_cell.length_b   1.000
_cell.length_c   1.000
_cell.angle_alpha   90.00
_cell.angle_beta   90.00
_cell.angle_gamma   90.00
#
_symmetry.space_group_name_H-M   'P 1'
#
loop_
_entity.id
_entity.type
_entity.pdbx_description
1 polymer ?
#
loop_
_entity_poly.entity_id
_entity_poly.type
_entity_poly.pdbx_seq_one_letter_code
_entity_poly.pdbx_strand_id
1 'polypeptide(L)'
;MTLINLKDLEAHLWHAAHIITGPIDASDYKTYIFPILFFKRICDVYDEEFDDVMKKVGDKELAKSNIFHRIQITEACHWKDVFAETKDISQALKDSFRGIELANT
;
A
#
# COMPACT_ATOMS: atom_id res chain seq x y z
N MET A 1 3.43 -25.87 10.55
CA MET A 1 3.76 -24.73 9.68
C MET A 1 3.19 -25.03 8.31
N THR A 2 2.19 -24.27 7.87
CA THR A 2 1.68 -24.37 6.51
C THR A 2 2.76 -23.86 5.54
N LEU A 3 3.43 -24.79 4.88
CA LEU A 3 4.39 -24.54 3.81
C LEU A 3 3.61 -24.18 2.53
N ILE A 4 3.04 -22.97 2.50
CA ILE A 4 2.51 -22.42 1.25
C ILE A 4 3.73 -22.08 0.39
N ASN A 5 3.89 -22.77 -0.74
CA ASN A 5 4.93 -22.41 -1.69
C ASN A 5 4.49 -21.16 -2.49
N LEU A 6 5.42 -20.50 -3.18
CA LEU A 6 5.12 -19.26 -3.89
C LEU A 6 3.99 -19.41 -4.92
N LYS A 7 3.91 -20.56 -5.61
CA LYS A 7 2.85 -20.83 -6.59
C LYS A 7 1.48 -20.98 -5.94
N ASP A 8 1.44 -21.62 -4.76
CA ASP A 8 0.19 -21.77 -4.01
C ASP A 8 -0.32 -20.40 -3.54
N LEU A 9 0.58 -19.51 -3.11
CA LEU A 9 0.23 -18.14 -2.72
C LEU A 9 -0.24 -17.32 -3.92
N GLU A 10 0.48 -17.38 -5.03
CA GLU A 10 0.13 -16.70 -6.28
C GLU A 10 -1.25 -17.14 -6.76
N ALA A 11 -1.50 -18.45 -6.81
CA ALA A 11 -2.80 -18.99 -7.17
C ALA A 11 -3.89 -18.53 -6.20
N HIS A 12 -3.64 -18.54 -4.89
CA HIS A 12 -4.63 -18.10 -3.91
C HIS A 12 -4.99 -16.62 -4.06
N LEU A 13 -4.00 -15.74 -4.21
CA LEU A 13 -4.19 -14.32 -4.45
C LEU A 13 -4.91 -14.05 -5.77
N TRP A 14 -4.58 -14.81 -6.82
CA TRP A 14 -5.24 -14.72 -8.13
C TRP A 14 -6.73 -15.07 -8.04
N HIS A 15 -7.08 -16.16 -7.37
CA HIS A 15 -8.48 -16.55 -7.17
C HIS A 15 -9.24 -15.51 -6.34
N ALA A 16 -8.64 -14.99 -5.27
CA ALA A 16 -9.25 -13.95 -4.44
C ALA A 16 -9.53 -12.67 -5.25
N ALA A 17 -8.58 -12.24 -6.07
CA ALA A 17 -8.75 -11.12 -7.00
C ALA A 17 -9.90 -11.39 -8.00
N HIS A 18 -9.95 -12.60 -8.57
CA HIS A 18 -10.93 -12.96 -9.59
C HIS A 18 -12.38 -12.97 -9.06
N ILE A 19 -12.58 -13.29 -7.78
CA ILE A 19 -13.91 -13.23 -7.13
C ILE A 19 -14.48 -11.80 -7.16
N ILE A 20 -13.62 -10.78 -7.05
CA ILE A 20 -14.01 -9.38 -6.91
C ILE A 20 -14.24 -8.72 -8.27
N THR A 21 -13.64 -9.25 -9.35
CA THR A 21 -13.66 -8.60 -10.68
C THR A 21 -14.97 -8.67 -11.44
N GLY A 22 -15.87 -9.60 -11.09
CA GLY A 22 -17.10 -9.79 -11.86
C GLY A 22 -16.83 -9.97 -13.37
N PRO A 23 -17.61 -9.36 -14.27
CA PRO A 23 -17.49 -9.53 -15.72
C PRO A 23 -16.42 -8.64 -16.39
N ILE A 24 -15.53 -8.01 -15.61
CA ILE A 24 -14.48 -7.12 -16.15
C ILE A 24 -13.42 -7.98 -16.84
N ASP A 25 -13.03 -7.59 -18.06
CA ASP A 25 -11.96 -8.29 -18.79
C ASP A 25 -10.62 -8.18 -18.04
N ALA A 26 -9.79 -9.21 -18.16
CA ALA A 26 -8.51 -9.27 -17.47
C ALA A 26 -7.55 -8.14 -17.87
N SER A 27 -7.73 -7.56 -19.07
CA SER A 27 -6.94 -6.40 -19.52
C SER A 27 -7.31 -5.11 -18.77
N ASP A 28 -8.60 -4.86 -18.56
CA ASP A 28 -9.11 -3.69 -17.85
C ASP A 28 -8.84 -3.79 -16.35
N TYR A 29 -8.94 -4.98 -15.75
CA TYR A 29 -8.73 -5.17 -14.32
C TYR A 29 -7.33 -4.74 -13.84
N LYS A 30 -6.29 -4.96 -14.67
CA LYS A 30 -4.91 -4.57 -14.37
C LYS A 30 -4.79 -3.09 -14.01
N THR A 31 -5.59 -2.24 -14.67
CA THR A 31 -5.60 -0.80 -14.44
C THR A 31 -6.15 -0.41 -13.07
N TYR A 32 -6.93 -1.29 -12.42
CA TYR A 32 -7.49 -1.06 -11.08
C TYR A 32 -6.63 -1.71 -9.98
N ILE A 33 -6.19 -2.95 -10.18
CA ILE A 33 -5.49 -3.69 -9.12
C ILE A 33 -4.04 -3.21 -8.93
N PHE A 34 -3.33 -2.83 -10.00
CA PHE A 34 -1.94 -2.42 -9.88
C PHE A 34 -1.75 -1.13 -9.09
N PRO A 35 -2.55 -0.06 -9.27
CA PRO A 35 -2.46 1.12 -8.41
C PRO A 35 -2.67 0.79 -6.94
N ILE A 36 -3.62 -0.10 -6.60
CA ILE A 36 -3.90 -0.49 -5.22
C ILE A 36 -2.74 -1.30 -4.62
N LEU A 37 -2.21 -2.27 -5.37
CA LEU A 37 -1.05 -3.07 -4.94
C LEU A 37 0.21 -2.20 -4.79
N PHE A 38 0.42 -1.27 -5.72
CA PHE A 38 1.51 -0.32 -5.66
C PHE A 38 1.37 0.57 -4.41
N PHE A 39 0.19 1.13 -4.18
CA PHE A 39 -0.12 1.93 -2.99
C PHE A 39 0.11 1.18 -1.69
N LYS A 40 -0.36 -0.07 -1.58
CA LYS A 40 -0.07 -0.93 -0.44
C LYS A 40 1.43 -1.12 -0.26
N ARG A 41 2.16 -1.44 -1.34
CA ARG A 41 3.60 -1.71 -1.26
C ARG A 41 4.40 -0.50 -0.82
N ILE A 42 4.10 0.71 -1.32
CA ILE A 42 4.83 1.91 -0.90
C ILE A 42 4.61 2.22 0.58
N CYS A 43 3.39 1.99 1.10
CA CYS A 43 3.10 2.13 2.53
C CYS A 43 3.85 1.08 3.35
N ASP A 44 3.91 -0.17 2.89
CA ASP A 44 4.67 -1.22 3.58
C ASP A 44 6.17 -0.94 3.61
N VAL A 45 6.74 -0.44 2.51
CA VAL A 45 8.15 -0.02 2.47
C VAL A 45 8.41 1.12 3.45
N TYR A 46 7.49 2.09 3.55
CA TYR A 46 7.61 3.19 4.50
C TYR A 46 7.62 2.68 5.95
N ASP A 47 6.68 1.77 6.30
CA ASP A 47 6.62 1.13 7.62
C ASP A 47 7.93 0.33 7.91
N GLU A 48 8.44 -0.44 6.93
CA GLU A 48 9.71 -1.18 7.02
C GLU A 48 10.91 -0.25 7.30
N GLU A 49 11.01 0.85 6.55
CA GLU A 49 12.06 1.87 6.71
C GLU A 49 11.97 2.55 8.08
N PHE A 50 10.76 2.93 8.49
CA PHE A 50 10.51 3.55 9.79
C PHE A 50 10.96 2.62 10.93
N ASP A 51 10.55 1.34 10.90
CA ASP A 51 10.92 0.36 11.91
C ASP A 51 12.43 0.14 11.98
N ASP A 52 13.12 0.13 10.83
CA ASP A 52 14.57 -0.04 10.78
C ASP A 52 15.33 1.16 11.33
N VAL A 53 14.84 2.38 11.14
CA VAL A 53 15.43 3.57 11.76
C VAL A 53 15.11 3.62 13.25
N MET A 54 13.88 3.29 13.64
CA MET A 54 13.47 3.18 15.04
C MET A 54 14.36 2.23 15.82
N LYS A 55 14.71 1.07 15.26
CA LYS A 55 15.65 0.12 15.89
C LYS A 55 17.05 0.69 16.06
N LYS A 56 17.49 1.59 15.19
CA LYS A 56 18.85 2.15 15.18
C LYS A 56 18.99 3.36 16.10
N VAL A 57 18.01 4.26 16.10
CA VAL A 57 18.11 5.55 16.79
C VAL A 57 17.18 5.66 18.00
N GLY A 58 16.09 4.89 18.04
CA GLY A 58 15.13 4.91 19.15
C GLY A 58 14.30 6.19 19.26
N ASP A 59 14.38 7.09 18.28
CA ASP A 59 13.67 8.37 18.25
C ASP A 59 12.65 8.38 17.12
N LYS A 60 11.38 8.56 17.48
CA LYS A 60 10.24 8.55 16.55
C LYS A 60 10.23 9.72 15.59
N GLU A 61 10.60 10.90 16.05
CA GLU A 61 10.55 12.11 15.21
C GLU A 61 11.71 12.09 14.21
N LEU A 62 12.88 11.57 14.63
CA LEU A 62 13.96 11.33 13.69
C LEU A 62 13.63 10.21 12.71
N ALA A 63 12.99 9.12 13.17
CA ALA A 63 12.63 8.00 12.30
C ALA A 63 11.63 8.37 11.22
N LYS A 64 10.76 9.36 11.44
CA LYS A 64 9.85 9.91 10.42
C LYS A 64 10.52 10.86 9.42
N SER A 65 11.77 11.24 9.64
CA SER A 65 12.44 12.26 8.83
C SER A 65 12.55 11.81 7.37
N ASN A 66 12.24 12.72 6.45
CA ASN A 66 12.21 12.45 5.01
C ASN A 66 13.51 11.86 4.47
N ILE A 67 14.65 12.10 5.13
CA ILE A 67 15.96 11.59 4.72
C ILE A 67 16.07 10.06 4.79
N PHE A 68 15.22 9.41 5.60
CA PHE A 68 15.22 7.97 5.77
C PHE A 68 14.18 7.26 4.89
N HIS A 69 13.32 8.02 4.21
CA HIS A 69 12.22 7.49 3.43
C HIS A 69 12.39 7.81 1.95
N ARG A 70 12.30 6.77 1.11
CA ARG A 70 12.40 6.95 -0.35
C ARG A 70 11.16 7.64 -0.93
N ILE A 71 10.00 7.35 -0.35
CA ILE A 71 8.72 7.92 -0.71
C ILE A 71 8.10 8.48 0.57
N GLN A 72 7.73 9.75 0.54
CA GLN A 72 7.05 10.41 1.64
C GLN A 72 5.58 10.02 1.64
N ILE A 73 5.10 9.51 2.78
CA ILE A 73 3.68 9.23 3.00
C ILE A 73 3.16 10.26 3.98
N THR A 74 2.26 11.14 3.52
CA THR A 74 1.67 12.19 4.36
C THR A 74 0.65 11.62 5.33
N GLU A 75 0.33 12.38 6.38
CA GLU A 75 -0.75 12.01 7.29
C GLU A 75 -2.06 11.80 6.53
N ALA A 76 -2.86 10.84 6.99
CA ALA A 76 -4.12 10.40 6.38
C ALA A 76 -4.00 9.79 4.97
N CYS A 77 -2.80 9.61 4.43
CA CYS A 77 -2.57 8.99 3.12
C CYS A 77 -1.98 7.58 3.23
N HIS A 78 -1.93 6.99 4.42
CA HIS A 78 -1.39 5.66 4.61
C HIS A 78 -2.44 4.59 4.28
N TRP A 79 -1.99 3.40 3.86
CA TRP A 79 -2.89 2.26 3.58
C TRP A 79 -3.89 1.98 4.71
N LYS A 80 -3.44 2.08 5.96
CA LYS A 80 -4.27 1.86 7.16
C LYS A 80 -5.44 2.84 7.25
N ASP A 81 -5.25 4.07 6.79
CA ASP A 81 -6.28 5.12 6.83
C ASP A 81 -7.37 4.78 5.83
N VAL A 82 -7.00 4.51 4.57
CA VAL A 82 -7.95 4.10 3.53
C VAL A 82 -8.65 2.78 3.87
N PHE A 83 -7.94 1.82 4.48
CA PHE A 83 -8.50 0.52 4.84
C PHE A 83 -9.49 0.60 6.01
N ALA A 84 -9.39 1.62 6.87
CA ALA A 84 -10.34 1.85 7.95
C ALA A 84 -11.66 2.47 7.45
N GLU A 85 -11.67 3.07 6.27
CA GLU A 85 -12.86 3.69 5.68
C GLU A 85 -13.89 2.65 5.21
N THR A 86 -15.16 2.93 5.52
CA THR A 86 -16.29 2.06 5.13
C THR A 86 -17.21 2.72 4.11
N LYS A 87 -16.96 3.99 3.79
CA LYS A 87 -17.73 4.80 2.83
C LYS A 87 -16.76 5.56 1.94
N ASP A 88 -17.19 5.85 0.72
CA ASP A 88 -16.44 6.71 -0.21
C ASP A 88 -14.97 6.30 -0.42
N ILE A 89 -14.68 4.99 -0.37
CA ILE A 89 -13.32 4.41 -0.44
C ILE A 89 -12.59 4.89 -1.71
N SER A 90 -13.31 5.03 -2.82
CA SER A 90 -12.74 5.54 -4.08
C SER A 90 -12.23 6.98 -3.96
N GLN A 91 -12.89 7.81 -3.14
CA GLN A 91 -12.46 9.18 -2.89
C GLN A 91 -11.24 9.17 -1.96
N ALA A 92 -11.27 8.38 -0.88
CA ALA A 92 -10.13 8.20 0.04
C ALA A 92 -8.86 7.72 -0.69
N LEU A 93 -8.99 6.77 -1.63
CA LEU A 93 -7.88 6.33 -2.48
C LEU A 93 -7.32 7.46 -3.34
N LYS A 94 -8.18 8.21 -4.02
CA LYS A 94 -7.76 9.34 -4.87
C LYS A 94 -7.05 10.42 -4.07
N ASP A 95 -7.58 10.77 -2.91
CA ASP A 95 -7.00 11.79 -2.03
C ASP A 95 -5.64 11.33 -1.50
N SER A 96 -5.51 10.06 -1.13
CA SER A 96 -4.23 9.47 -0.70
C SER A 96 -3.20 9.48 -1.84
N PHE A 97 -3.59 9.09 -3.05
CA PHE A 97 -2.68 9.08 -4.21
C PHE A 97 -2.19 10.50 -4.52
N ARG A 98 -3.10 11.47 -4.52
CA ARG A 98 -2.76 12.88 -4.76
C ARG A 98 -1.88 13.45 -3.64
N GLY A 99 -2.15 13.10 -2.38
CA GLY A 99 -1.35 13.52 -1.24
C GLY A 99 0.10 13.02 -1.35
N ILE A 100 0.26 11.74 -1.69
CA ILE A 100 1.58 11.14 -1.92
C ILE A 100 2.26 11.77 -3.13
N GLU A 101 1.57 11.97 -4.24
CA GLU A 101 2.14 12.61 -5.43
C GLU A 101 2.69 14.01 -5.10
N LEU A 102 1.90 14.84 -4.42
CA LEU A 102 2.30 16.20 -4.03
C LEU A 102 3.49 16.23 -3.05
N ALA A 103 3.60 15.23 -2.18
CA ALA A 103 4.70 15.13 -1.23
C ALA A 103 6.02 14.65 -1.86
N ASN A 104 5.98 14.14 -3.08
CA ASN A 104 7.11 13.50 -3.78
C ASN A 104 7.37 14.10 -5.17
N THR A 105 6.99 15.37 -5.38
CA THR A 105 7.23 16.12 -6.63
C THR A 105 8.63 16.77 -6.65
#